data_AF-A0A9E1YEK8-F1
#
_entry.id   AF-A0A9E1YEK8-F1
#
_cell.length_a   1.000
_cell.length_b   1.000
_cell.length_c   1.000
_cell.angle_alpha   90.00
_cell.angle_beta   90.00
_cell.angle_gamma   90.00
#
_symmetry.space_group_name_H-M   'P 1'
#
loop_
_entity.id
_entity.type
_entity.pdbx_description
1 polymer ?
#
loop_
_entity_poly.entity_id
_entity_poly.type
_entity_poly.pdbx_seq_one_letter_code
_entity_poly.pdbx_strand_id
1 'polypeptide(L)' 'MSDSLFDGLKVLDVGSWIAGPVAGTILADYGADVIKIEMPG' A
#
# COMPACT_ATOMS: atom_id res chain seq x y z
N MET A 1 -7.61 -14.63 -14.50
CA MET A 1 -6.97 -13.91 -13.39
C MET A 1 -6.10 -12.86 -14.04
N SER A 2 -6.38 -11.59 -13.84
CA SER A 2 -5.51 -10.53 -14.35
C SER A 2 -4.29 -10.49 -13.45
N ASP A 3 -3.12 -10.91 -13.96
CA ASP A 3 -1.85 -10.77 -13.25
C ASP A 3 -1.50 -9.27 -13.18
N SER A 4 -2.06 -8.56 -12.21
CA SER A 4 -1.65 -7.19 -11.91
C SER A 4 -0.18 -7.17 -11.50
N LEU A 5 0.52 -6.08 -11.79
CA LEU A 5 1.98 -5.99 -11.61
C LEU A 5 2.47 -6.42 -10.22
N PHE A 6 1.67 -6.16 -9.18
CA PHE A 6 1.97 -6.51 -7.79
C PHE A 6 1.00 -7.54 -7.20
N ASP A 7 0.40 -8.40 -8.01
CA ASP A 7 -0.47 -9.46 -7.48
C ASP A 7 0.29 -10.33 -6.45
N GLY A 8 -0.33 -10.55 -5.30
CA GLY A 8 0.26 -11.26 -4.16
C GLY A 8 1.29 -10.49 -3.32
N LEU A 9 1.66 -9.26 -3.69
CA LEU A 9 2.53 -8.42 -2.87
C LEU A 9 1.77 -7.89 -1.63
N LYS A 10 2.38 -8.04 -0.45
CA LYS A 10 1.87 -7.48 0.81
C LYS A 10 2.73 -6.33 1.28
N VAL A 11 2.11 -5.20 1.59
CA VAL A 11 2.80 -3.96 1.98
C VAL A 11 2.24 -3.44 3.29
N LEU A 12 3.12 -3.08 4.21
CA LEU A 12 2.77 -2.30 5.40
C LEU A 12 3.15 -0.84 5.16
N ASP A 13 2.16 0.04 5.04
CA ASP A 13 2.38 1.49 4.96
C ASP A 13 2.45 2.10 6.36
N VAL A 14 3.69 2.31 6.82
CA VAL A 14 4.03 2.98 8.09
C VAL A 14 4.40 4.47 7.91
N GLY A 15 4.22 5.02 6.71
CA GLY A 15 4.54 6.42 6.43
C GLY A 15 3.53 7.37 7.05
N SER A 16 3.89 8.64 7.22
CA SER A 16 2.96 9.67 7.70
C SER A 16 2.83 10.79 6.68
N TRP A 17 1.81 11.63 6.86
CA TRP A 17 1.53 12.77 6.00
C TRP A 17 1.17 12.34 4.57
N ILE A 18 1.95 12.75 3.57
CA ILE A 18 1.54 12.64 2.17
C ILE A 18 2.38 11.58 1.44
N ALA A 19 3.71 11.67 1.50
CA ALA A 19 4.57 10.86 0.65
C ALA A 19 4.42 9.35 0.87
N GLY A 20 4.34 8.91 2.13
CA GLY A 20 4.18 7.49 2.48
C GLY A 20 2.83 6.92 2.01
N PRO A 21 1.70 7.51 2.45
CA PRO A 21 0.38 7.08 1.99
C PRO A 21 0.19 7.11 0.48
N VAL A 22 0.72 8.14 -0.21
CA VAL A 22 0.64 8.21 -1.68
C VAL A 22 1.42 7.07 -2.34
N ALA A 23 2.60 6.73 -1.82
CA ALA A 23 3.34 5.58 -2.33
C ALA A 23 2.57 4.27 -2.11
N GLY A 24 1.93 4.10 -0.95
CA GLY A 24 1.05 2.96 -0.65
C GLY A 24 -0.13 2.86 -1.62
N THR A 25 -0.82 3.97 -1.90
CA THR A 25 -1.92 4.02 -2.88
C THR A 25 -1.47 3.58 -4.27
N ILE A 26 -0.33 4.09 -4.75
CA ILE A 26 0.20 3.71 -6.07
C ILE A 26 0.46 2.20 -6.13
N LEU A 27 1.00 1.60 -5.06
CA LEU A 27 1.23 0.14 -5.03
C LEU A 27 -0.10 -0.64 -5.05
N ALA A 28 -1.12 -0.17 -4.33
CA ALA A 28 -2.44 -0.78 -4.34
C ALA A 28 -3.13 -0.70 -5.72
N ASP A 29 -2.98 0.42 -6.43
CA ASP A 29 -3.52 0.61 -7.80
C ASP A 29 -2.96 -0.45 -8.78
N TYR A 30 -1.75 -0.94 -8.52
CA TYR A 30 -1.08 -1.99 -9.30
C TYR A 30 -1.24 -3.40 -8.71
N GLY A 31 -2.13 -3.58 -7.73
CA GLY A 31 -2.57 -4.90 -7.24
C GLY A 31 -1.96 -5.38 -5.93
N ALA A 32 -1.19 -4.53 -5.23
CA ALA A 32 -0.67 -4.89 -3.92
C ALA A 32 -1.76 -4.87 -2.83
N ASP A 33 -1.66 -5.76 -1.85
CA ASP A 33 -2.43 -5.74 -0.60
C ASP A 33 -1.71 -4.82 0.40
N VAL A 34 -2.20 -3.58 0.54
CA VAL A 34 -1.56 -2.53 1.34
C VAL A 34 -2.34 -2.30 2.62
N ILE A 35 -1.70 -2.53 3.77
CA ILE A 35 -2.26 -2.30 5.10
C ILE A 35 -1.64 -1.03 5.68
N LYS A 36 -2.49 -0.06 6.00
CA LYS A 36 -2.08 1.17 6.67
C LYS A 36 -1.86 0.94 8.16
N ILE A 37 -0.72 1.37 8.68
CA ILE A 37 -0.44 1.40 10.12
C ILE A 37 -0.46 2.84 10.61
N GLU A 38 -1.33 3.11 11.57
CA GLU A 38 -1.46 4.40 12.26
C GLU A 38 -1.06 4.25 13.73
N MET A 39 -0.59 5.34 14.34
CA MET A 39 -0.31 5.35 15.77
C MET A 39 -1.62 5.20 16.57
N PRO A 40 -1.60 4.51 17.73
CA PRO A 40 -2.72 4.53 18.66
C PRO A 40 -3.05 5.96 19.12
N GLY A 41 -4.34 6.20 19.37
CA GLY A 41 -4.82 7.41 20.05
C GLY A 41 -4.66 7.33 21.57
#